data_AF-A0AAV4FCZ2-F1
#
_entry.id   AF-A0AAV4FCZ2-F1
#
_cell.length_a   1.000
_cell.length_b   1.000
_cell.length_c   1.000
_cell.angle_alpha   90.00
_cell.angle_beta   90.00
_cell.angle_gamma   90.00
#
_symmetry.space_group_name_H-M   'P 1'
#
loop_
_entity.id
_entity.type
_entity.pdbx_description
1 polymer ?
#
loop_
_entity_poly.entity_id
_entity_poly.type
_entity_poly.pdbx_seq_one_letter_code
_entity_poly.pdbx_strand_id
1 'polypeptide(L)'
;MIITPMTLSVLAAGLIVTAGAASPQSTYTLTIRMKDAVPARPDDLQCTALKLDPEESYIIKVDPHASKRTAHHMMVYGCKDIPNDKPVWDCYLGESHESENSVCRGGEREILFAWAMDAPAKSLPEGVGIRVSGATDIKYMVVQIHYASLFPDGVTDNSGVTLTMTNNRPPMQAGYLVLANVGIIPPKQEAVNKDRNLRGPQEGSGLLCIYIYISVVMAC
;
A
#
# COMPACT_ATOMS: atom_id res chain seq x y z
N MET A 1 -80.45 -20.76 -20.29
CA MET A 1 -79.27 -19.95 -20.67
C MET A 1 -78.71 -19.38 -19.37
N ILE A 2 -77.72 -20.04 -18.77
CA ILE A 2 -77.09 -19.66 -17.50
C ILE A 2 -75.60 -19.55 -17.80
N ILE A 3 -75.06 -18.33 -17.70
CA ILE A 3 -73.66 -18.02 -17.98
C ILE A 3 -72.95 -17.94 -16.62
N THR A 4 -72.13 -18.94 -16.30
CA THR A 4 -71.24 -18.91 -15.14
C THR A 4 -69.91 -18.25 -15.51
N PRO A 5 -69.37 -17.31 -14.72
CA PRO A 5 -68.09 -16.68 -15.02
C PRO A 5 -66.94 -17.62 -14.67
N MET A 6 -66.11 -17.93 -15.66
CA MET A 6 -64.83 -18.63 -15.50
C MET A 6 -63.81 -17.62 -14.93
N THR A 7 -63.39 -17.81 -13.69
CA THR A 7 -62.30 -17.04 -13.09
C THR A 7 -60.96 -17.62 -13.54
N LEU A 8 -60.17 -16.81 -14.24
CA LEU A 8 -58.83 -17.16 -14.72
C LEU A 8 -57.81 -16.89 -13.60
N SER A 9 -57.30 -17.94 -12.96
CA SER A 9 -56.23 -17.84 -11.95
C SER A 9 -54.87 -17.74 -12.63
N VAL A 10 -54.26 -16.55 -12.61
CA VAL A 10 -52.89 -16.34 -13.07
C VAL A 10 -51.94 -16.71 -11.93
N LEU A 11 -51.23 -17.85 -12.04
CA LEU A 11 -50.11 -18.16 -11.16
C LEU A 11 -48.91 -17.28 -11.53
N ALA A 12 -48.63 -16.27 -10.72
CA ALA A 12 -47.37 -15.55 -10.78
C ALA A 12 -46.26 -16.43 -10.19
N ALA A 13 -45.43 -17.04 -11.05
CA ALA A 13 -44.20 -17.68 -10.63
C ALA A 13 -43.19 -16.60 -10.22
N GLY A 14 -43.19 -16.24 -8.94
CA GLY A 14 -42.18 -15.34 -8.37
C GLY A 14 -40.81 -16.01 -8.39
N LEU A 15 -39.86 -15.45 -9.13
CA LEU A 15 -38.47 -15.84 -9.09
C LEU A 15 -37.90 -15.42 -7.72
N ILE A 16 -37.75 -16.38 -6.81
CA ILE A 16 -37.08 -16.15 -5.52
C ILE A 16 -35.58 -16.02 -5.84
N VAL A 17 -35.09 -14.78 -5.94
CA VAL A 17 -33.66 -14.50 -5.94
C VAL A 17 -33.17 -14.71 -4.51
N THR A 18 -32.64 -15.90 -4.24
CA THR A 18 -31.90 -16.13 -2.99
C THR A 18 -30.64 -15.27 -3.05
N ALA A 19 -30.61 -14.18 -2.30
CA ALA A 19 -29.38 -13.48 -1.99
C ALA A 19 -28.44 -14.49 -1.31
N GLY A 20 -27.40 -14.93 -2.02
CA GLY A 20 -26.36 -15.77 -1.44
C GLY A 20 -25.76 -15.01 -0.27
N ALA A 21 -25.89 -15.56 0.94
CA ALA A 21 -25.22 -15.03 2.10
C ALA A 21 -23.71 -14.98 1.80
N ALA A 22 -23.13 -13.79 1.84
CA ALA A 22 -21.69 -13.61 1.73
C ALA A 22 -21.03 -14.48 2.82
N SER A 23 -20.20 -15.43 2.38
CA SER A 23 -19.34 -16.20 3.28
C SER A 23 -18.61 -15.22 4.21
N PRO A 24 -18.54 -15.48 5.54
CA PRO A 24 -17.82 -14.61 6.45
C PRO A 24 -16.38 -14.47 5.96
N GLN A 25 -16.01 -13.27 5.50
CA GLN A 25 -14.65 -12.96 5.08
C GLN A 25 -13.75 -13.11 6.31
N SER A 26 -12.99 -14.19 6.36
CA SER A 26 -11.95 -14.39 7.37
C SER A 26 -10.87 -13.34 7.16
N THR A 27 -10.99 -12.24 7.90
CA THR A 27 -10.01 -11.16 7.94
C THR A 27 -9.06 -11.36 9.11
N TYR A 28 -7.83 -10.90 8.96
CA TYR A 28 -6.82 -10.90 10.01
C TYR A 28 -6.00 -9.60 9.93
N THR A 29 -5.22 -9.32 10.96
CA THR A 29 -4.42 -8.09 11.01
C THR A 29 -2.94 -8.38 11.16
N LEU A 30 -2.11 -7.61 10.46
CA LEU A 30 -0.66 -7.59 10.61
C LEU A 30 -0.23 -6.21 11.11
N THR A 31 0.50 -6.15 12.21
CA THR A 31 0.98 -4.88 12.78
C THR A 31 2.49 -4.80 12.66
N ILE A 32 2.97 -3.71 12.06
CA ILE A 32 4.38 -3.46 11.78
C ILE A 32 4.74 -2.13 12.44
N ARG A 33 5.64 -2.19 13.43
CA ARG A 33 6.02 -1.05 14.27
C ARG A 33 7.53 -0.96 14.31
N MET A 34 8.05 0.25 14.28
CA MET A 34 9.42 0.49 14.72
C MET A 34 9.60 -0.05 16.13
N LYS A 35 10.80 -0.56 16.42
CA LYS A 35 11.16 -1.02 17.76
C LYS A 35 12.09 0.01 18.38
N ASP A 36 11.51 0.90 19.19
CA ASP A 36 12.24 1.94 19.92
C ASP A 36 13.24 2.71 19.05
N ALA A 37 12.79 3.11 17.85
CA ALA A 37 13.60 3.82 16.88
C ALA A 37 14.06 5.18 17.43
N VAL A 38 15.30 5.54 17.11
CA VAL A 38 15.88 6.84 17.43
C VAL A 38 16.66 7.29 16.19
N PRO A 39 16.32 8.45 15.58
CA PRO A 39 17.08 8.98 14.47
C PRO A 39 18.48 9.40 14.94
N ALA A 40 19.51 8.99 14.21
CA ALA A 40 20.90 9.33 14.50
C ALA A 40 21.30 10.71 13.96
N ARG A 41 20.54 11.22 12.98
CA ARG A 41 20.75 12.54 12.36
C ARG A 41 19.42 13.17 11.92
N PRO A 42 19.38 14.48 11.66
CA PRO A 42 18.25 15.09 10.95
C PRO A 42 18.03 14.43 9.58
N ASP A 43 16.78 14.39 9.14
CA ASP A 43 16.33 13.75 7.90
C ASP A 43 16.69 12.24 7.82
N ASP A 44 16.64 11.57 8.97
CA ASP A 44 16.91 10.14 9.03
C ASP A 44 15.81 9.33 8.36
N LEU A 45 16.21 8.29 7.62
CA LEU A 45 15.29 7.31 7.04
C LEU A 45 15.56 5.99 7.71
N GLN A 46 14.61 5.50 8.50
CA GLN A 46 14.72 4.21 9.17
C GLN A 46 13.63 3.27 8.69
N CYS A 47 13.96 1.99 8.63
CA CYS A 47 13.10 0.93 8.15
C CYS A 47 12.91 -0.17 9.18
N THR A 48 11.76 -0.83 9.12
CA THR A 48 11.48 -2.10 9.80
C THR A 48 10.72 -3.02 8.84
N ALA A 49 10.79 -4.33 9.06
CA ALA A 49 10.16 -5.32 8.20
C ALA A 49 9.29 -6.31 8.97
N LEU A 50 8.30 -6.85 8.26
CA LEU A 50 7.58 -8.05 8.65
C LEU A 50 7.60 -9.05 7.49
N LYS A 51 7.99 -10.30 7.76
CA LYS A 51 7.85 -11.39 6.81
C LYS A 51 6.40 -11.81 6.71
N LEU A 52 5.89 -11.92 5.48
CA LEU A 52 4.53 -12.38 5.24
C LEU A 52 4.46 -13.92 5.26
N ASP A 53 3.26 -14.42 5.57
CA ASP A 53 2.93 -15.82 5.29
C ASP A 53 3.07 -16.08 3.78
N PRO A 54 3.62 -17.24 3.35
CA PRO A 54 3.74 -17.57 1.94
C PRO A 54 2.40 -17.68 1.20
N GLU A 55 1.29 -17.93 1.90
CA GLU A 55 -0.04 -18.01 1.29
C GLU A 55 -0.48 -16.68 0.68
N GLU A 56 -1.17 -16.76 -0.46
CA GLU A 56 -1.71 -15.57 -1.12
C GLU A 56 -2.69 -14.83 -0.20
N SER A 57 -2.52 -13.51 -0.11
CA SER A 57 -3.35 -12.66 0.72
C SER A 57 -3.51 -11.26 0.11
N TYR A 58 -4.45 -10.51 0.67
CA TYR A 58 -4.88 -9.22 0.12
C TYR A 58 -5.00 -8.18 1.22
N ILE A 59 -4.33 -7.04 1.04
CA ILE A 59 -4.49 -5.86 1.91
C ILE A 59 -5.79 -5.15 1.51
N ILE A 60 -6.68 -4.91 2.47
CA ILE A 60 -7.97 -4.22 2.24
C ILE A 60 -8.12 -2.92 3.04
N LYS A 61 -7.31 -2.73 4.08
CA LYS A 61 -7.24 -1.48 4.86
C LYS A 61 -5.84 -1.29 5.42
N VAL A 62 -5.39 -0.04 5.47
CA VAL A 62 -4.16 0.38 6.13
C VAL A 62 -4.50 1.41 7.23
N ASP A 63 -4.06 1.13 8.44
CA ASP A 63 -4.25 1.96 9.63
C ASP A 63 -2.90 2.51 10.11
N PRO A 64 -2.60 3.80 9.89
CA PRO A 64 -1.34 4.41 10.28
C PRO A 64 -1.33 4.77 11.76
N HIS A 65 -0.26 4.39 12.45
CA HIS A 65 -0.01 4.66 13.85
C HIS A 65 1.23 5.54 13.96
N ALA A 66 1.06 6.81 13.60
CA ALA A 66 2.12 7.79 13.59
C ALA A 66 1.53 9.18 13.86
N SER A 67 2.39 10.14 14.23
CA SER A 67 2.04 11.56 14.31
C SER A 67 3.05 12.39 13.53
N LYS A 68 2.59 13.44 12.86
CA LYS A 68 3.45 14.37 12.10
C LYS A 68 4.53 15.05 12.97
N ARG A 69 4.33 15.07 14.29
CA ARG A 69 5.31 15.58 15.26
C ARG A 69 6.57 14.71 15.31
N THR A 70 6.43 13.42 15.02
CA THR A 70 7.50 12.44 15.08
C THR A 70 7.92 12.04 13.67
N ALA A 71 6.99 11.51 12.88
CA ALA A 71 7.23 11.06 11.50
C ALA A 71 6.85 12.17 10.52
N HIS A 72 7.79 12.66 9.71
CA HIS A 72 7.50 13.63 8.66
C HIS A 72 6.64 13.01 7.56
N HIS A 73 6.98 11.78 7.16
CA HIS A 73 6.14 10.91 6.33
C HIS A 73 6.51 9.44 6.57
N MET A 74 5.64 8.55 6.13
CA MET A 74 5.82 7.10 6.23
C MET A 74 5.44 6.43 4.90
N MET A 75 6.23 5.44 4.49
CA MET A 75 5.99 4.64 3.30
C MET A 75 5.92 3.16 3.65
N VAL A 76 5.07 2.42 2.95
CA VAL A 76 4.96 0.97 3.06
C VAL A 76 5.30 0.37 1.71
N TYR A 77 6.26 -0.54 1.71
CA TYR A 77 6.76 -1.21 0.52
C TYR A 77 6.53 -2.72 0.60
N GLY A 78 6.33 -3.33 -0.57
CA GLY A 78 6.46 -4.76 -0.78
C GLY A 78 7.85 -5.09 -1.30
N CYS A 79 8.56 -6.00 -0.63
CA CYS A 79 9.90 -6.46 -1.00
C CYS A 79 9.92 -7.98 -1.22
N LYS A 80 10.78 -8.44 -2.13
CA LYS A 80 11.12 -9.86 -2.27
C LYS A 80 12.02 -10.36 -1.16
N ASP A 81 13.00 -9.55 -0.79
CA ASP A 81 13.94 -9.84 0.27
C ASP A 81 14.35 -8.54 0.99
N ILE A 82 14.84 -8.68 2.22
CA ILE A 82 15.31 -7.58 3.05
C ILE A 82 16.84 -7.59 3.15
N PRO A 83 17.48 -6.43 3.35
CA PRO A 83 18.94 -6.38 3.45
C PRO A 83 19.48 -7.14 4.65
N ASN A 84 18.75 -7.15 5.77
CA ASN A 84 19.21 -7.68 7.06
C ASN A 84 18.02 -8.00 7.99
N ASP A 85 18.28 -8.75 9.06
CA ASP A 85 17.27 -9.14 10.06
C ASP A 85 17.21 -8.20 11.28
N LYS A 86 17.80 -7.00 11.20
CA LYS A 86 17.74 -6.05 12.32
C LYS A 86 16.29 -5.57 12.49
N PRO A 87 15.84 -5.34 13.75
CA PRO A 87 14.47 -4.87 13.99
C PRO A 87 14.22 -3.47 13.41
N VAL A 88 15.25 -2.64 13.39
CA VAL A 88 15.28 -1.32 12.74
C VAL A 88 16.66 -1.17 12.08
N TRP A 89 16.70 -0.64 10.86
CA TRP A 89 17.94 -0.26 10.18
C TRP A 89 17.78 1.07 9.46
N ASP A 90 18.89 1.79 9.30
CA ASP A 90 18.89 3.01 8.50
C ASP A 90 18.80 2.63 7.02
N CYS A 91 17.88 3.25 6.29
CA CYS A 91 17.50 2.83 4.94
C CYS A 91 17.45 4.00 3.94
N TYR A 92 18.59 4.68 3.79
CA TYR A 92 18.71 5.88 2.97
C TYR A 92 18.54 5.62 1.47
N LEU A 93 17.97 6.61 0.79
CA LEU A 93 17.95 6.66 -0.67
C LEU A 93 19.33 7.08 -1.19
N GLY A 94 20.13 6.14 -1.71
CA GLY A 94 21.40 6.44 -2.37
C GLY A 94 22.52 5.42 -2.16
N GLU A 95 22.35 4.49 -1.23
CA GLU A 95 23.29 3.37 -1.10
C GLU A 95 23.01 2.29 -2.16
N SER A 96 24.00 1.44 -2.42
CA SER A 96 23.86 0.38 -3.42
C SER A 96 22.64 -0.49 -3.11
N HIS A 97 22.02 -1.05 -4.16
CA HIS A 97 20.88 -1.95 -4.01
C HIS A 97 21.20 -3.24 -3.23
N GLU A 98 22.50 -3.53 -3.06
CA GLU A 98 23.04 -4.64 -2.27
C GLU A 98 23.52 -4.22 -0.89
N SER A 99 23.35 -2.95 -0.52
CA SER A 99 23.76 -2.45 0.80
C SER A 99 22.85 -2.98 1.90
N GLU A 100 23.44 -3.12 3.08
CA GLU A 100 22.72 -3.40 4.33
C GLU A 100 21.72 -2.30 4.69
N ASN A 101 21.86 -1.12 4.07
CA ASN A 101 20.99 0.05 4.25
C ASN A 101 20.01 0.24 3.09
N SER A 102 19.78 -0.77 2.26
CA SER A 102 18.73 -0.71 1.23
C SER A 102 17.33 -0.84 1.87
N VAL A 103 16.28 -0.42 1.16
CA VAL A 103 14.89 -0.67 1.63
C VAL A 103 14.48 -2.12 1.38
N CYS A 104 14.77 -2.61 0.17
CA CYS A 104 14.66 -4.01 -0.21
C CYS A 104 16.01 -4.43 -0.81
N ARG A 105 16.45 -5.65 -0.52
CA ARG A 105 17.65 -6.21 -1.15
C ARG A 105 17.43 -6.34 -2.66
N GLY A 106 18.43 -5.97 -3.46
CA GLY A 106 18.32 -5.94 -4.92
C GLY A 106 17.60 -4.69 -5.47
N GLY A 107 17.09 -3.81 -4.60
CA GLY A 107 16.58 -2.48 -4.99
C GLY A 107 15.15 -2.43 -5.53
N GLU A 108 14.65 -3.55 -6.04
CA GLU A 108 13.27 -3.66 -6.50
C GLU A 108 12.29 -3.61 -5.32
N ARG A 109 11.29 -2.72 -5.43
CA ARG A 109 10.28 -2.51 -4.39
C ARG A 109 8.97 -2.00 -4.98
N GLU A 110 7.88 -2.49 -4.44
CA GLU A 110 6.54 -2.02 -4.80
C GLU A 110 6.04 -1.05 -3.74
N ILE A 111 5.57 0.14 -4.15
CA ILE A 111 4.97 1.10 -3.21
C ILE A 111 3.53 0.65 -2.94
N LEU A 112 3.20 0.35 -1.70
CA LEU A 112 1.87 -0.17 -1.31
C LEU A 112 1.04 0.86 -0.54
N PHE A 113 1.69 1.79 0.16
CA PHE A 113 1.01 2.89 0.85
C PHE A 113 1.98 4.03 1.13
N ALA A 114 1.44 5.25 1.21
CA ALA A 114 2.17 6.44 1.64
C ALA A 114 1.28 7.25 2.59
N TRP A 115 1.89 7.79 3.63
CA TRP A 115 1.22 8.57 4.67
C TRP A 115 2.02 9.84 4.97
N ALA A 116 1.30 10.94 5.15
CA ALA A 116 1.85 12.21 5.59
C ALA A 116 0.79 13.00 6.36
N MET A 117 1.24 13.99 7.15
CA MET A 117 0.38 15.05 7.71
C MET A 117 -0.82 14.55 8.54
N ASP A 118 -0.64 13.53 9.38
CA ASP A 118 -1.72 12.97 10.22
C ASP A 118 -2.91 12.45 9.39
N ALA A 119 -2.67 11.97 8.16
CA ALA A 119 -3.72 11.40 7.32
C ALA A 119 -4.41 10.21 8.03
N PRO A 120 -5.75 10.10 7.96
CA PRO A 120 -6.48 9.04 8.63
C PRO A 120 -6.24 7.67 7.99
N ALA A 121 -6.71 6.62 8.66
CA ALA A 121 -6.74 5.28 8.11
C ALA A 121 -7.44 5.24 6.74
N LYS A 122 -6.92 4.39 5.85
CA LYS A 122 -7.42 4.25 4.48
C LYS A 122 -7.92 2.83 4.26
N SER A 123 -9.24 2.70 4.10
CA SER A 123 -9.84 1.50 3.51
C SER A 123 -9.79 1.60 1.98
N LEU A 124 -9.52 0.48 1.33
CA LEU A 124 -9.75 0.36 -0.11
C LEU A 124 -11.26 0.32 -0.39
N PRO A 125 -11.69 0.64 -1.62
CA PRO A 125 -13.09 0.47 -2.00
C PRO A 125 -13.57 -0.96 -1.78
N GLU A 126 -14.87 -1.14 -1.57
CA GLU A 126 -15.46 -2.46 -1.40
C GLU A 126 -15.12 -3.39 -2.58
N GLY A 127 -14.74 -4.63 -2.27
CA GLY A 127 -14.36 -5.62 -3.27
C GLY A 127 -12.99 -5.40 -3.92
N VAL A 128 -12.18 -4.46 -3.40
CA VAL A 128 -10.80 -4.21 -3.87
C VAL A 128 -9.79 -4.65 -2.81
N GLY A 129 -8.71 -5.32 -3.25
CA GLY A 129 -7.54 -5.58 -2.40
C GLY A 129 -6.23 -5.49 -3.16
N ILE A 130 -5.15 -5.17 -2.46
CA ILE A 130 -3.79 -5.23 -3.00
C ILE A 130 -3.24 -6.62 -2.75
N ARG A 131 -2.89 -7.35 -3.81
CA ARG A 131 -2.41 -8.73 -3.75
C ARG A 131 -0.96 -8.78 -3.24
N VAL A 132 -0.67 -9.64 -2.28
CA VAL A 132 0.68 -9.91 -1.76
C VAL A 132 0.90 -11.41 -1.56
N SER A 133 2.13 -11.83 -1.24
CA SER A 133 2.49 -13.24 -1.02
C SER A 133 2.15 -14.16 -2.21
N GLY A 134 2.05 -15.48 -1.98
CA GLY A 134 1.73 -16.45 -3.02
C GLY A 134 2.72 -16.43 -4.17
N ALA A 135 2.22 -16.22 -5.38
CA ALA A 135 3.03 -16.13 -6.60
C ALA A 135 3.64 -14.73 -6.85
N THR A 136 3.35 -13.72 -6.02
CA THR A 136 3.94 -12.38 -6.17
C THR A 136 5.38 -12.35 -5.65
N ASP A 137 6.17 -11.36 -6.06
CA ASP A 137 7.49 -11.10 -5.47
C ASP A 137 7.41 -10.34 -4.13
N ILE A 138 6.22 -10.08 -3.57
CA ILE A 138 6.06 -9.43 -2.26
C ILE A 138 6.07 -10.50 -1.16
N LYS A 139 7.23 -10.69 -0.52
CA LYS A 139 7.42 -11.64 0.60
C LYS A 139 7.59 -10.96 1.95
N TYR A 140 7.99 -9.69 1.93
CA TYR A 140 8.15 -8.85 3.10
C TYR A 140 7.39 -7.54 2.92
N MET A 141 6.82 -7.06 4.01
CA MET A 141 6.30 -5.70 4.13
C MET A 141 7.35 -4.86 4.85
N VAL A 142 7.82 -3.80 4.22
CA VAL A 142 8.81 -2.87 4.81
C VAL A 142 8.16 -1.52 5.06
N VAL A 143 8.26 -1.03 6.28
CA VAL A 143 7.81 0.31 6.66
C VAL A 143 9.04 1.21 6.76
N GLN A 144 9.09 2.26 5.94
CA GLN A 144 10.08 3.32 6.02
C GLN A 144 9.46 4.54 6.70
N ILE A 145 10.16 5.13 7.65
CA ILE A 145 9.78 6.38 8.30
C ILE A 145 10.88 7.40 8.09
N HIS A 146 10.47 8.60 7.68
CA HIS A 146 11.34 9.75 7.59
C HIS A 146 11.19 10.62 8.84
N TYR A 147 12.27 10.75 9.61
CA TYR A 147 12.36 11.60 10.79
C TYR A 147 13.10 12.89 10.44
N ALA A 148 12.36 13.99 10.29
CA ALA A 148 12.95 15.29 9.93
C ALA A 148 13.79 15.92 11.05
N SER A 149 13.73 15.41 12.28
CA SER A 149 14.43 15.99 13.42
C SER A 149 14.86 14.92 14.42
N LEU A 150 15.94 15.22 15.14
CA LEU A 150 16.41 14.40 16.26
C LEU A 150 15.39 14.39 17.39
N PHE A 151 15.35 13.27 18.11
CA PHE A 151 14.52 13.16 19.30
C PHE A 151 15.25 13.73 20.53
N PRO A 152 14.52 14.24 21.53
CA PRO A 152 15.08 14.51 22.83
C PRO A 152 15.70 13.25 23.46
N ASP A 153 16.67 13.43 24.34
CA ASP A 153 17.32 12.31 25.04
C ASP A 153 16.30 11.42 25.76
N GLY A 154 16.42 10.10 25.56
CA GLY A 154 15.55 9.10 26.16
C GLY A 154 14.17 8.95 25.51
N VAL A 155 13.87 9.71 24.45
CA VAL A 155 12.65 9.53 23.65
C VAL A 155 12.92 8.57 22.50
N THR A 156 12.03 7.58 22.34
CA THR A 156 12.03 6.63 21.23
C THR A 156 10.72 6.70 20.48
N ASP A 157 10.72 6.22 19.25
CA ASP A 157 9.52 6.08 18.43
C ASP A 157 9.20 4.62 18.16
N ASN A 158 7.91 4.32 18.11
CA ASN A 158 7.41 3.01 17.77
C ASN A 158 6.45 3.08 16.57
N SER A 159 6.45 4.16 15.77
CA SER A 159 5.51 4.42 14.65
C SER A 159 5.55 3.36 13.54
N GLY A 160 4.58 3.37 12.61
CA GLY A 160 4.28 2.23 11.73
C GLY A 160 2.80 2.07 11.38
N VAL A 161 2.37 0.86 11.00
CA VAL A 161 1.03 0.58 10.46
C VAL A 161 0.41 -0.72 10.97
N THR A 162 -0.91 -0.80 10.98
CA THR A 162 -1.67 -2.05 11.03
C THR A 162 -2.38 -2.26 9.68
N LEU A 163 -2.19 -3.42 9.09
CA LEU A 163 -2.83 -3.85 7.86
C LEU A 163 -4.01 -4.76 8.22
N THR A 164 -5.16 -4.52 7.61
CA THR A 164 -6.24 -5.52 7.58
C THR A 164 -6.13 -6.32 6.30
N MET A 165 -6.06 -7.64 6.46
CA MET A 165 -5.77 -8.63 5.43
C MET A 165 -6.95 -9.59 5.26
N THR A 166 -7.02 -10.24 4.10
CA THR A 166 -7.91 -11.38 3.83
C THR A 166 -7.23 -12.38 2.92
N ASN A 167 -7.47 -13.68 3.12
CA ASN A 167 -7.09 -14.72 2.15
C ASN A 167 -8.16 -14.93 1.06
N ASN A 168 -9.35 -14.33 1.24
CA ASN A 168 -10.40 -14.39 0.23
C ASN A 168 -10.09 -13.41 -0.89
N ARG A 169 -9.93 -13.94 -2.11
CA ARG A 169 -9.65 -13.15 -3.31
C ARG A 169 -10.75 -12.12 -3.59
N PRO A 170 -10.46 -10.81 -3.55
CA PRO A 170 -11.44 -9.79 -3.88
C PRO A 170 -11.80 -9.81 -5.38
N PRO A 171 -13.01 -9.35 -5.76
CA PRO A 171 -13.42 -9.20 -7.16
C PRO A 171 -12.47 -8.37 -8.01
N MET A 172 -11.85 -7.33 -7.41
CA MET A 172 -10.93 -6.42 -8.08
C MET A 172 -9.60 -6.38 -7.34
N GLN A 173 -8.51 -6.28 -8.11
CA GLN A 173 -7.17 -6.08 -7.55
C GLN A 173 -6.74 -4.64 -7.78
N ALA A 174 -6.21 -4.03 -6.72
CA ALA A 174 -5.54 -2.75 -6.80
C ALA A 174 -4.08 -2.96 -7.20
N GLY A 175 -3.58 -2.06 -8.04
CA GLY A 175 -2.18 -1.97 -8.41
C GLY A 175 -1.74 -0.52 -8.57
N TYR A 176 -0.42 -0.30 -8.50
CA TYR A 176 0.17 1.01 -8.66
C TYR A 176 0.83 1.14 -10.03
N LEU A 177 0.49 2.21 -10.75
CA LEU A 177 1.21 2.62 -11.95
C LEU A 177 2.14 3.78 -11.59
N VAL A 178 3.44 3.49 -11.50
CA VAL A 178 4.45 4.51 -11.16
C VAL A 178 4.99 5.15 -12.43
N LEU A 179 4.81 6.46 -12.56
CA LEU A 179 5.35 7.27 -13.64
C LEU A 179 6.52 8.10 -13.09
N ALA A 180 7.75 7.73 -13.45
CA ALA A 180 8.96 8.43 -12.99
C ALA A 180 9.72 9.05 -14.16
N ASN A 181 10.05 10.34 -14.11
CA ASN A 181 10.85 10.98 -15.15
C ASN A 181 12.34 10.88 -14.86
N VAL A 182 13.15 10.65 -15.89
CA VAL A 182 14.61 10.73 -15.83
C VAL A 182 15.07 11.86 -16.75
N GLY A 183 16.02 12.67 -16.32
CA GLY A 183 16.64 13.69 -17.16
C GLY A 183 17.37 14.75 -16.35
N ILE A 184 17.97 15.71 -17.05
CA ILE A 184 18.77 16.79 -16.45
C ILE A 184 17.95 18.07 -16.40
N ILE A 185 18.08 18.84 -15.31
CA ILE A 185 17.60 20.22 -15.22
C ILE A 185 18.85 21.10 -15.35
N PRO A 186 19.07 21.80 -16.47
CA PRO A 186 20.26 22.62 -16.63
C PRO A 186 20.24 23.80 -15.64
N PRO A 187 21.42 24.24 -15.16
CA PRO A 187 21.49 25.38 -14.24
C PRO A 187 20.96 26.66 -14.90
N LYS A 188 20.34 27.53 -14.10
CA LYS A 188 19.82 28.85 -14.51
C LYS A 188 18.69 28.81 -15.56
N GLN A 189 17.98 27.70 -15.68
CA GLN A 189 16.74 27.65 -16.47
C GLN A 189 15.55 28.03 -15.60
N GLU A 190 14.71 28.94 -16.08
CA GLU A 190 13.51 29.38 -15.36
C GLU A 190 12.44 28.28 -15.29
N ALA A 191 12.35 27.44 -16.31
CA ALA A 191 11.45 26.30 -16.36
C ALA A 191 12.02 25.16 -17.22
N VAL A 192 11.77 23.92 -16.78
CA VAL A 192 12.06 22.69 -17.55
C VAL A 192 10.87 21.76 -17.39
N ASN A 193 10.21 21.42 -18.50
CA ASN A 193 9.11 20.45 -18.52
C ASN A 193 9.63 19.06 -18.89
N LYS A 194 9.20 18.04 -18.16
CA LYS A 194 9.49 16.62 -18.46
C LYS A 194 8.19 15.87 -18.55
N ASP A 195 7.76 15.62 -19.78
CA ASP A 195 6.50 14.95 -20.06
C ASP A 195 6.72 13.45 -20.26
N ARG A 196 5.83 12.64 -19.69
CA ARG A 196 5.80 11.19 -19.91
C ARG A 196 4.36 10.77 -20.16
N ASN A 197 4.15 10.15 -21.31
CA ASN A 197 2.85 9.63 -21.72
C ASN A 197 2.92 8.10 -21.81
N LEU A 198 1.94 7.42 -21.21
CA LEU A 198 1.71 5.99 -21.40
C LEU A 198 0.33 5.78 -22.02
N ARG A 199 0.17 4.73 -22.83
CA ARG A 199 -1.16 4.26 -23.20
C ARG A 199 -1.74 3.47 -22.02
N GLY A 200 -2.98 3.78 -21.66
CA GLY A 200 -3.67 3.07 -20.58
C GLY A 200 -3.87 1.58 -20.92
N PRO A 201 -4.12 0.74 -19.90
CA PRO A 201 -4.50 -0.65 -20.12
C PRO A 201 -5.81 -0.73 -20.92
N GLN A 202 -5.98 -1.78 -21.72
CA GLN A 202 -7.21 -2.01 -22.48
C GLN A 202 -8.39 -2.27 -21.54
N GLU A 203 -9.58 -1.79 -21.92
CA GLU A 203 -10.81 -1.97 -21.14
C GLU A 203 -11.08 -3.46 -20.85
N GLY A 204 -11.47 -3.78 -19.61
CA GLY A 204 -11.86 -5.13 -19.19
C GLY A 204 -10.84 -5.92 -18.35
N SER A 205 -9.70 -5.34 -17.95
CA SER A 205 -8.64 -6.04 -17.20
C SER A 205 -8.93 -6.30 -15.72
N GLY A 206 -10.04 -5.80 -15.16
CA GLY A 206 -10.39 -5.99 -13.74
C GLY A 206 -9.41 -5.36 -12.74
N LEU A 207 -8.54 -4.47 -13.21
CA LEU A 207 -7.50 -3.82 -12.42
C LEU A 207 -7.90 -2.37 -12.10
N LEU A 208 -7.89 -2.01 -10.82
CA LEU A 208 -8.03 -0.61 -10.39
C LEU A 208 -6.63 0.00 -10.24
N CYS A 209 -6.29 0.95 -11.12
CA CYS A 209 -5.04 1.69 -11.04
C CYS A 209 -5.13 2.79 -9.97
N ILE A 210 -4.26 2.72 -8.96
CA ILE A 210 -4.07 3.79 -7.98
C ILE A 210 -2.89 4.64 -8.43
N TYR A 211 -3.12 5.95 -8.55
CA TYR A 211 -2.08 6.92 -8.90
C TYR A 211 -1.46 7.49 -7.63
N ILE A 212 -0.14 7.34 -7.48
CA ILE A 212 0.64 8.08 -6.48
C ILE A 212 1.42 9.17 -7.22
N TYR A 213 1.07 10.42 -6.96
CA TYR A 213 1.87 11.56 -7.40
C TYR A 213 2.97 11.80 -6.37
N ILE A 214 4.19 11.34 -6.68
CA ILE A 214 5.38 11.69 -5.90
C ILE A 214 6.06 12.86 -6.61
N SER A 215 5.79 14.08 -6.15
CA SER A 215 6.55 15.27 -6.57
C SER A 215 7.88 15.27 -5.82
N VAL A 216 8.93 14.68 -6.39
CA VAL A 216 10.29 14.91 -5.91
C VAL A 216 10.77 16.24 -6.49
N VAL A 217 10.62 17.32 -5.72
CA VAL A 217 11.36 18.57 -5.99
C VAL A 217 12.74 18.38 -5.39
N MET A 218 13.72 17.96 -6.21
CA MET A 218 15.12 18.15 -5.86
C MET A 218 15.41 19.64 -5.98
N ALA A 219 15.38 20.36 -4.86
CA ALA A 219 16.03 21.66 -4.80
C ALA A 219 17.55 21.43 -4.93
N CYS A 220 18.14 21.98 -5.99
CA CYS A 220 19.60 22.15 -6.08
C CYS A 220 20.03 23.35 -5.25
#